data_AF-A0A0F8ZE11-F1
#
_entry.id   AF-A0A0F8ZE11-F1
#
_cell.length_a   1.000
_cell.length_b   1.000
_cell.length_c   1.000
_cell.angle_alpha   90.00
_cell.angle_beta   90.00
_cell.angle_gamma   90.00
#
_symmetry.space_group_name_H-M   'P 1'
#
loop_
_entity.id
_entity.type
_entity.pdbx_description
1 polymer ?
#
loop_
_entity_poly.entity_id
_entity_poly.type
_entity_poly.pdbx_seq_one_letter_code
_entity_poly.pdbx_strand_id
1 'polypeptide(L)'
;MGVTVVVCVVTLLGYQTWHELTTNRTELNRFEAEEVAKVRQNLKNFVNIAYETIESSHRNSQNQLYLEAQYGYRLKNIIDVAESMIVVQIEGVKQGDLSLTEAQEQVKRAIASMRYDAGVGYIWINDTGRPYPRMVMHPTVPALDGQILDDPKYDTVGEDKKNLFQAFVEVSEASGEGFVRYLWPKPTAEGLSEDQPKLSYVRLIEEWDWIIGTGIYIDDAILAAKEDSKKIIKQMRYDGGVGYFWINDTGKPYPSMVMHPTVPALDGQILDDPKYDTVGEDKKNLFQAFVEVSEA
;
A
#
# COMPACT_ATOMS: atom_id res chain seq x y z
N MET A 1 32.55 -43.36 -71.43
CA MET A 1 31.27 -42.70 -71.09
C MET A 1 30.77 -42.95 -69.66
N GLY A 2 31.23 -43.96 -68.91
CA GLY A 2 30.69 -44.26 -67.56
C GLY A 2 31.21 -43.40 -66.38
N VAL A 3 32.37 -42.74 -66.48
CA VAL A 3 32.98 -42.02 -65.34
C VAL A 3 32.33 -40.65 -65.09
N THR A 4 31.94 -39.93 -66.14
CA THR A 4 31.32 -38.59 -66.02
C THR A 4 29.93 -38.64 -65.36
N VAL A 5 29.13 -39.66 -65.68
CA VAL A 5 27.77 -39.82 -65.12
C VAL A 5 27.81 -40.13 -63.61
N VAL A 6 28.77 -40.95 -63.16
CA VAL A 6 28.93 -41.29 -61.74
C VAL A 6 29.39 -40.08 -60.92
N VAL A 7 30.30 -39.24 -61.45
CA VAL A 7 30.74 -38.01 -60.77
C VAL A 7 29.59 -37.00 -60.64
N CYS A 8 28.77 -36.82 -61.69
CA CYS A 8 27.61 -35.93 -61.64
C CYS A 8 26.53 -36.39 -60.64
N VAL A 9 26.33 -37.70 -60.45
CA VAL A 9 25.37 -38.23 -59.48
C VAL A 9 25.87 -38.03 -58.04
N VAL A 10 27.17 -38.24 -57.78
CA VAL A 10 27.77 -38.03 -56.45
C VAL A 10 27.76 -36.55 -56.05
N THR A 11 28.03 -35.63 -56.99
CA THR A 11 27.95 -34.19 -56.71
C THR A 11 26.51 -33.70 -56.52
N LEU A 12 25.53 -34.25 -57.25
CA LEU A 12 24.11 -33.94 -57.03
C LEU A 12 23.64 -34.45 -55.67
N LEU A 13 23.99 -35.67 -55.29
CA LEU A 13 23.65 -36.25 -53.98
C LEU A 13 24.36 -35.50 -52.85
N GLY A 14 25.62 -35.09 -53.04
CA GLY A 14 26.36 -34.23 -52.11
C GLY A 14 25.74 -32.83 -51.97
N TYR A 15 25.28 -32.22 -53.06
CA TYR A 15 24.56 -30.95 -53.03
C TYR A 15 23.19 -31.07 -52.37
N GLN A 16 22.41 -32.12 -52.66
CA GLN A 16 21.10 -32.37 -52.05
C GLN A 16 21.23 -32.61 -50.54
N THR A 17 22.15 -33.46 -50.12
CA THR A 17 22.40 -33.71 -48.68
C THR A 17 22.93 -32.46 -47.97
N TRP A 18 23.85 -31.70 -48.58
CA TRP A 18 24.29 -30.41 -48.03
C TRP A 18 23.16 -29.38 -47.96
N HIS A 19 22.31 -29.30 -48.98
CA HIS A 19 21.16 -28.40 -49.02
C HIS A 19 20.10 -28.79 -47.98
N GLU A 20 19.78 -30.07 -47.81
CA GLU A 20 18.88 -30.57 -46.77
C GLU A 20 19.47 -30.32 -45.37
N LEU A 21 20.75 -30.61 -45.14
CA LEU A 21 21.41 -30.35 -43.85
C LEU A 21 21.47 -28.87 -43.49
N THR A 22 21.74 -27.99 -44.47
CA THR A 22 21.79 -26.53 -44.23
C THR A 22 20.40 -25.94 -44.04
N THR A 23 19.40 -26.40 -44.79
CA THR A 23 18.00 -25.99 -44.63
C THR A 23 17.47 -26.44 -43.28
N ASN A 24 17.68 -27.71 -42.91
CA ASN A 24 17.32 -28.23 -41.58
C ASN A 24 18.01 -27.44 -40.45
N ARG A 25 19.30 -27.10 -40.59
CA ARG A 25 20.01 -26.30 -39.58
C ARG A 25 19.47 -24.88 -39.48
N THR A 26 19.10 -24.27 -40.61
CA THR A 26 18.51 -22.94 -40.64
C THR A 26 17.10 -22.93 -40.04
N GLU A 27 16.30 -23.96 -40.34
CA GLU A 27 14.97 -24.15 -39.75
C GLU A 27 15.04 -24.43 -38.25
N LEU A 28 16.00 -25.25 -37.80
CA LEU A 28 16.27 -25.48 -36.38
C LEU A 28 16.67 -24.19 -35.67
N ASN A 29 17.61 -23.42 -36.23
CA ASN A 29 18.03 -22.14 -35.66
C ASN A 29 16.87 -21.13 -35.62
N ARG A 30 16.04 -21.10 -36.67
CA ARG A 30 14.83 -20.25 -36.72
C ARG A 30 13.82 -20.65 -35.67
N PHE A 31 13.54 -21.95 -35.55
CA PHE A 31 12.64 -22.49 -34.55
C PHE A 31 13.14 -22.17 -33.13
N GLU A 32 14.44 -22.36 -32.87
CA GLU A 32 15.06 -21.99 -31.60
C GLU A 32 14.90 -20.49 -31.31
N ALA A 33 15.17 -19.61 -32.29
CA ALA A 33 14.99 -18.17 -32.14
C ALA A 33 13.52 -17.78 -31.86
N GLU A 34 12.57 -18.42 -32.54
CA GLU A 34 11.13 -18.21 -32.35
C GLU A 34 10.67 -18.67 -30.95
N GLU A 35 11.11 -19.83 -30.48
CA GLU A 35 10.79 -20.33 -29.13
C GLU A 35 11.42 -19.47 -28.04
N VAL A 36 12.69 -19.05 -28.20
CA VAL A 36 13.34 -18.12 -27.28
C VAL A 36 12.59 -16.78 -27.23
N ALA A 37 12.12 -16.27 -28.37
CA ALA A 37 11.32 -15.06 -28.42
C ALA A 37 9.99 -15.21 -27.67
N LYS A 38 9.29 -16.35 -27.83
CA LYS A 38 8.06 -16.66 -27.10
C LYS A 38 8.30 -16.74 -25.58
N VAL A 39 9.32 -17.46 -25.15
CA VAL A 39 9.68 -17.58 -23.73
C VAL A 39 10.00 -16.19 -23.15
N ARG A 40 10.79 -15.39 -23.85
CA ARG A 40 11.11 -14.01 -23.45
C ARG A 40 9.84 -13.16 -23.32
N GLN A 41 8.91 -13.27 -24.28
CA GLN A 41 7.66 -12.52 -24.22
C GLN A 41 6.78 -12.98 -23.05
N ASN A 42 6.70 -14.28 -22.78
CA ASN A 42 5.94 -14.81 -21.65
C ASN A 42 6.51 -14.34 -20.32
N LEU A 43 7.84 -14.37 -20.14
CA LEU A 43 8.50 -13.85 -18.95
C LEU A 43 8.21 -12.36 -18.74
N LYS A 44 8.26 -11.55 -19.81
CA LYS A 44 7.86 -10.13 -19.75
C LYS A 44 6.41 -9.97 -19.30
N ASN A 45 5.48 -10.74 -19.87
CA ASN A 45 4.08 -10.68 -19.50
C ASN A 45 3.87 -11.05 -18.02
N PHE A 46 4.57 -12.07 -17.52
CA PHE A 46 4.52 -12.46 -16.11
C PHE A 46 5.03 -11.35 -15.19
N VAL A 47 6.19 -10.76 -15.50
CA VAL A 47 6.72 -9.62 -14.74
C VAL A 47 5.77 -8.43 -14.77
N ASN A 48 5.16 -8.13 -15.91
CA ASN A 48 4.16 -7.06 -16.02
C ASN A 48 2.94 -7.31 -15.14
N ILE A 49 2.45 -8.55 -15.03
CA ILE A 49 1.34 -8.87 -14.12
C ILE A 49 1.74 -8.61 -12.66
N ALA A 50 2.95 -9.02 -12.27
CA ALA A 50 3.46 -8.75 -10.92
C ALA A 50 3.60 -7.25 -10.66
N TYR A 51 4.13 -6.50 -11.62
CA TYR A 51 4.27 -5.05 -11.56
C TYR A 51 2.92 -4.35 -11.44
N GLU A 52 1.96 -4.67 -12.32
CA GLU A 52 0.61 -4.09 -12.28
C GLU A 52 -0.14 -4.44 -10.97
N THR A 53 0.15 -5.61 -10.38
CA THR A 53 -0.39 -5.98 -9.07
C THR A 53 0.12 -5.04 -7.97
N ILE A 54 1.43 -4.76 -7.95
CA ILE A 54 2.05 -3.84 -6.99
C ILE A 54 1.54 -2.41 -7.23
N GLU A 55 1.54 -1.96 -8.49
CA GLU A 55 1.09 -0.61 -8.87
C GLU A 55 -0.39 -0.38 -8.55
N SER A 56 -1.25 -1.35 -8.84
CA SER A 56 -2.67 -1.28 -8.49
C SER A 56 -2.87 -1.19 -6.98
N SER A 57 -2.15 -2.02 -6.21
CA SER A 57 -2.17 -1.99 -4.75
C SER A 57 -1.72 -0.63 -4.20
N HIS A 58 -0.63 -0.08 -4.73
CA HIS A 58 -0.15 1.25 -4.34
C HIS A 58 -1.18 2.34 -4.66
N ARG A 59 -1.72 2.37 -5.88
CA ARG A 59 -2.73 3.36 -6.30
C ARG A 59 -3.98 3.30 -5.40
N ASN A 60 -4.42 2.09 -5.09
CA ASN A 60 -5.57 1.86 -4.20
C ASN A 60 -5.30 2.35 -2.78
N SER A 61 -4.10 2.11 -2.23
CA SER A 61 -3.72 2.56 -0.88
C SER A 61 -3.72 4.08 -0.68
N GLN A 62 -3.79 4.86 -1.76
CA GLN A 62 -3.89 6.32 -1.71
C GLN A 62 -5.28 6.84 -2.10
N ASN A 63 -6.08 6.01 -2.78
CA ASN A 63 -7.41 6.37 -3.26
C ASN A 63 -8.41 6.43 -2.09
N GLN A 64 -9.09 7.56 -1.94
CA GLN A 64 -10.02 7.77 -0.84
C GLN A 64 -11.17 6.75 -0.83
N LEU A 65 -11.85 6.51 -1.96
CA LEU A 65 -12.97 5.57 -2.01
C LEU A 65 -12.54 4.15 -1.67
N TYR A 66 -11.35 3.74 -2.11
CA TYR A 66 -10.79 2.44 -1.72
C TYR A 66 -10.51 2.38 -0.22
N LEU A 67 -9.89 3.40 0.35
CA LEU A 67 -9.59 3.46 1.78
C LEU A 67 -10.87 3.47 2.64
N GLU A 68 -11.90 4.21 2.22
CA GLU A 68 -13.21 4.19 2.88
C GLU A 68 -13.84 2.79 2.80
N ALA A 69 -13.79 2.11 1.66
CA ALA A 69 -14.30 0.75 1.53
C ALA A 69 -13.51 -0.26 2.39
N GLN A 70 -12.18 -0.11 2.43
CA GLN A 70 -11.27 -1.04 3.11
C GLN A 70 -11.27 -0.86 4.64
N TYR A 71 -11.26 0.39 5.12
CA TYR A 71 -11.12 0.71 6.55
C TYR A 71 -12.42 1.22 7.18
N GLY A 72 -13.41 1.63 6.39
CA GLY A 72 -14.61 2.30 6.88
C GLY A 72 -15.42 1.48 7.87
N TYR A 73 -15.68 0.19 7.58
CA TYR A 73 -16.38 -0.68 8.54
C TYR A 73 -15.66 -0.77 9.89
N ARG A 74 -14.33 -0.85 9.88
CA ARG A 74 -13.53 -0.89 11.10
C ARG A 74 -13.65 0.42 11.89
N LEU A 75 -13.55 1.57 11.22
CA LEU A 75 -13.67 2.88 11.85
C LEU A 75 -15.07 3.13 12.40
N LYS A 76 -16.11 2.73 11.65
CA LYS A 76 -17.51 2.76 12.10
C LYS A 76 -17.71 1.94 13.37
N ASN A 77 -17.26 0.68 13.39
CA ASN A 77 -17.38 -0.17 14.57
C ASN A 77 -16.68 0.42 15.82
N ILE A 78 -15.53 1.09 15.64
CA ILE A 78 -14.84 1.78 16.74
C ILE A 78 -15.69 2.93 17.28
N ILE A 79 -16.29 3.73 16.40
CA ILE A 79 -17.21 4.80 16.78
C ILE A 79 -18.50 4.24 17.41
N ASP A 80 -19.06 3.15 16.92
CA ASP A 80 -20.26 2.51 17.49
C ASP A 80 -20.06 2.13 18.96
N VAL A 81 -18.87 1.61 19.30
CA VAL A 81 -18.52 1.27 20.68
C VAL A 81 -18.42 2.53 21.55
N ALA A 82 -17.76 3.58 21.04
CA ALA A 82 -17.63 4.84 21.78
C ALA A 82 -18.98 5.55 21.96
N GLU A 83 -19.82 5.58 20.92
CA GLU A 83 -21.18 6.11 20.96
C GLU A 83 -22.05 5.34 21.96
N SER A 84 -21.98 4.01 21.99
CA SER A 84 -22.74 3.21 22.95
C SER A 84 -22.44 3.63 24.40
N MET A 85 -21.18 3.99 24.70
CA MET A 85 -20.80 4.49 26.02
C MET A 85 -21.35 5.90 26.29
N ILE A 86 -21.43 6.74 25.25
CA ILE A 86 -22.04 8.07 25.34
C ILE A 86 -23.54 7.97 25.58
N VAL A 87 -24.24 7.11 24.84
CA VAL A 87 -25.69 6.91 24.97
C VAL A 87 -26.09 6.46 26.36
N VAL A 88 -25.33 5.56 26.99
CA VAL A 88 -25.56 5.14 28.38
C VAL A 88 -25.49 6.34 29.34
N GLN A 89 -24.54 7.25 29.11
CA GLN A 89 -24.32 8.42 29.96
C GLN A 89 -25.37 9.50 29.70
N ILE A 90 -25.79 9.70 28.45
CA ILE A 90 -26.93 10.54 28.08
C ILE A 90 -28.19 10.07 28.81
N GLU A 91 -28.45 8.77 28.84
CA GLU A 91 -29.64 8.22 29.50
C GLU A 91 -29.60 8.40 31.03
N GLY A 92 -28.44 8.20 31.66
CA GLY A 92 -28.26 8.50 33.08
C GLY A 92 -28.52 9.97 33.43
N VAL A 93 -28.16 10.90 32.54
CA VAL A 93 -28.49 12.34 32.70
C VAL A 93 -29.99 12.58 32.56
N LYS A 94 -30.64 11.96 31.56
CA LYS A 94 -32.11 12.08 31.35
C LYS A 94 -32.90 11.54 32.55
N GLN A 95 -32.39 10.49 33.21
CA GLN A 95 -33.01 9.90 34.41
C GLN A 95 -32.70 10.67 35.70
N GLY A 96 -31.72 11.58 35.68
CA GLY A 96 -31.29 12.35 36.86
C GLY A 96 -30.32 11.60 37.77
N ASP A 97 -29.76 10.47 37.33
CA ASP A 97 -28.77 9.69 38.06
C ASP A 97 -27.39 10.37 38.07
N LEU A 98 -27.11 11.17 37.03
CA LEU A 98 -25.87 11.91 36.85
C LEU A 98 -26.15 13.35 36.43
N SER A 99 -25.32 14.29 36.88
CA SER A 99 -25.30 15.61 36.25
C SER A 99 -24.69 15.53 34.84
N LEU A 100 -25.09 16.44 33.95
CA LEU A 100 -24.53 16.52 32.60
C LEU A 100 -23.00 16.61 32.62
N THR A 101 -22.44 17.44 33.50
CA THR A 101 -20.99 17.62 33.63
C THR A 101 -20.30 16.34 34.08
N GLU A 102 -20.84 15.62 35.08
CA GLU A 102 -20.25 14.36 35.53
C GLU A 102 -20.27 13.30 34.43
N ALA A 103 -21.37 13.16 33.71
CA ALA A 103 -21.51 12.23 32.60
C ALA A 103 -20.51 12.54 31.47
N GLN A 104 -20.44 13.80 31.03
CA GLN A 104 -19.50 14.23 30.00
C GLN A 104 -18.04 14.02 30.42
N GLU A 105 -17.68 14.32 31.67
CA GLU A 105 -16.33 14.08 32.19
C GLU A 105 -15.96 12.59 32.27
N GLN A 106 -16.92 11.73 32.63
CA GLN A 106 -16.72 10.27 32.61
C GLN A 106 -16.46 9.76 31.19
N VAL A 107 -17.26 10.20 30.22
CA VAL A 107 -17.07 9.86 28.80
C VAL A 107 -15.72 10.32 28.29
N LYS A 108 -15.37 11.59 28.51
CA LYS A 108 -14.09 12.15 28.04
C LYS A 108 -12.91 11.34 28.55
N ARG A 109 -12.88 11.03 29.86
CA ARG A 109 -11.81 10.19 30.45
C ARG A 109 -11.76 8.79 29.84
N ALA A 110 -12.91 8.15 29.67
CA ALA A 110 -12.97 6.80 29.13
C ALA A 110 -12.49 6.77 27.67
N ILE A 111 -13.03 7.62 26.81
CA ILE A 111 -12.66 7.71 25.39
C ILE A 111 -11.19 8.14 25.23
N ALA A 112 -10.71 9.08 26.06
CA ALA A 112 -9.31 9.52 26.03
C ALA A 112 -8.31 8.39 26.30
N SER A 113 -8.73 7.30 26.94
CA SER A 113 -7.88 6.12 27.21
C SER A 113 -7.91 5.08 26.10
N MET A 114 -8.87 5.15 25.17
CA MET A 114 -9.00 4.18 24.09
C MET A 114 -7.91 4.37 23.05
N ARG A 115 -7.08 3.34 22.87
CA ARG A 115 -6.05 3.27 21.83
C ARG A 115 -6.13 1.95 21.09
N TYR A 116 -5.82 1.98 19.80
CA TYR A 116 -5.74 0.82 18.94
C TYR A 116 -4.56 0.98 17.95
N ASP A 117 -4.35 0.02 17.05
CA ASP A 117 -3.25 0.04 16.07
C ASP A 117 -1.89 0.34 16.75
N ALA A 118 -1.56 -0.46 17.78
CA ALA A 118 -0.34 -0.33 18.59
C ALA A 118 -0.12 1.05 19.25
N GLY A 119 -1.20 1.80 19.51
CA GLY A 119 -1.15 3.09 20.19
C GLY A 119 -1.28 4.29 19.27
N VAL A 120 -1.22 4.09 17.95
CA VAL A 120 -1.35 5.15 16.93
C VAL A 120 -2.81 5.59 16.77
N GLY A 121 -3.74 4.64 16.85
CA GLY A 121 -5.17 4.88 16.72
C GLY A 121 -5.81 5.45 17.98
N TYR A 122 -6.70 6.43 17.84
CA TYR A 122 -7.36 7.12 18.94
C TYR A 122 -8.69 7.76 18.51
N ILE A 123 -9.51 8.15 19.49
CA ILE A 123 -10.79 8.84 19.27
C ILE A 123 -10.72 10.25 19.88
N TRP A 124 -11.19 11.27 19.17
CA TRP A 124 -11.31 12.64 19.69
C TRP A 124 -12.77 13.11 19.68
N ILE A 125 -13.03 14.25 20.32
CA ILE A 125 -14.34 14.87 20.40
C ILE A 125 -14.20 16.39 20.19
N ASN A 126 -14.94 16.97 19.25
CA ASN A 126 -15.15 18.42 19.12
C ASN A 126 -16.65 18.76 19.17
N ASP A 127 -17.00 20.01 19.45
CA ASP A 127 -18.41 20.44 19.38
C ASP A 127 -18.80 20.82 17.93
N THR A 128 -20.05 21.25 17.74
CA THR A 128 -20.59 21.74 16.47
C THR A 128 -20.55 23.27 16.33
N GLY A 129 -19.77 23.96 17.17
CA GLY A 129 -19.70 25.41 17.23
C GLY A 129 -19.35 26.05 15.88
N ARG A 130 -19.90 27.25 15.63
CA ARG A 130 -19.71 28.01 14.39
C ARG A 130 -19.16 29.42 14.68
N PRO A 131 -18.33 30.00 13.80
CA PRO A 131 -17.85 29.45 12.53
C PRO A 131 -16.82 28.32 12.67
N TYR A 132 -16.17 28.22 13.82
CA TYR A 132 -15.23 27.15 14.14
C TYR A 132 -15.68 26.42 15.40
N PRO A 133 -15.58 25.08 15.43
CA PRO A 133 -15.90 24.33 16.62
C PRO A 133 -14.81 24.47 17.68
N ARG A 134 -15.14 24.05 18.90
CA ARG A 134 -14.21 23.93 20.02
C ARG A 134 -13.83 22.47 20.21
N MET A 135 -12.58 22.21 20.57
CA MET A 135 -12.19 20.86 20.99
C MET A 135 -12.82 20.56 22.35
N VAL A 136 -13.45 19.39 22.47
CA VAL A 136 -14.02 18.89 23.74
C VAL A 136 -13.01 17.98 24.44
N MET A 137 -12.32 17.12 23.69
CA MET A 137 -11.27 16.23 24.18
C MET A 137 -10.39 15.73 23.02
N HIS A 138 -9.07 15.91 23.12
CA HIS A 138 -8.10 15.32 22.21
C HIS A 138 -7.04 14.49 22.96
N PRO A 139 -6.98 13.16 22.74
CA PRO A 139 -6.15 12.27 23.56
C PRO A 139 -4.64 12.45 23.39
N THR A 140 -4.19 12.91 22.22
CA THR A 140 -2.77 13.02 21.87
C THR A 140 -2.28 14.47 21.80
N VAL A 141 -3.22 15.42 21.90
CA VAL A 141 -2.94 16.87 21.85
C VAL A 141 -3.86 17.58 22.86
N PRO A 142 -3.78 17.23 24.16
CA PRO A 142 -4.72 17.72 25.18
C PRO A 142 -4.68 19.25 25.37
N ALA A 143 -3.63 19.92 24.88
CA ALA A 143 -3.56 21.37 24.83
C ALA A 143 -4.65 22.01 23.94
N LEU A 144 -5.31 21.23 23.07
CA LEU A 144 -6.45 21.70 22.29
C LEU A 144 -7.74 21.77 23.11
N ASP A 145 -7.86 21.02 24.21
CA ASP A 145 -9.12 20.92 24.95
C ASP A 145 -9.62 22.30 25.39
N GLY A 146 -10.87 22.61 25.03
CA GLY A 146 -11.49 23.91 25.28
C GLY A 146 -11.05 25.03 24.34
N GLN A 147 -10.15 24.82 23.37
CA GLN A 147 -9.73 25.82 22.40
C GLN A 147 -10.67 25.86 21.18
N ILE A 148 -10.88 27.07 20.65
CA ILE A 148 -11.51 27.27 19.34
C ILE A 148 -10.53 26.79 18.27
N LEU A 149 -11.03 26.10 17.25
CA LEU A 149 -10.23 25.41 16.25
C LEU A 149 -10.08 26.22 14.96
N ASP A 150 -9.65 27.48 15.09
CA ASP A 150 -9.59 28.50 14.04
C ASP A 150 -8.17 28.81 13.55
N ASP A 151 -7.15 28.12 14.08
CA ASP A 151 -5.76 28.29 13.64
C ASP A 151 -5.61 27.92 12.15
N PRO A 152 -5.04 28.80 11.30
CA PRO A 152 -4.86 28.54 9.87
C PRO A 152 -4.05 27.29 9.55
N LYS A 153 -3.27 26.74 10.48
CA LYS A 153 -2.59 25.45 10.25
C LYS A 153 -3.58 24.28 10.04
N TYR A 154 -4.84 24.43 10.44
CA TYR A 154 -5.89 23.42 10.24
C TYR A 154 -6.51 23.45 8.85
N ASP A 155 -6.14 24.41 8.01
CA ASP A 155 -6.62 24.59 6.64
C ASP A 155 -5.96 23.59 5.67
N THR A 156 -6.33 22.32 5.82
CA THR A 156 -5.62 21.18 5.19
C THR A 156 -6.53 20.29 4.35
N VAL A 157 -7.84 20.54 4.31
CA VAL A 157 -8.80 19.75 3.53
C VAL A 157 -8.89 20.24 2.10
N GLY A 158 -8.74 19.30 1.16
CA GLY A 158 -8.93 19.55 -0.27
C GLY A 158 -7.95 20.55 -0.88
N GLU A 159 -8.19 20.90 -2.14
CA GLU A 159 -7.40 21.90 -2.86
C GLU A 159 -7.66 23.32 -2.36
N ASP A 160 -8.89 23.59 -1.90
CA ASP A 160 -9.34 24.89 -1.39
C ASP A 160 -8.82 25.21 0.02
N LYS A 161 -8.06 24.31 0.65
CA LYS A 161 -7.50 24.47 2.00
C LYS A 161 -8.58 24.85 3.02
N LYS A 162 -9.66 24.08 3.07
CA LYS A 162 -10.70 24.26 4.10
C LYS A 162 -10.18 23.80 5.46
N ASN A 163 -10.58 24.51 6.53
CA ASN A 163 -10.35 24.09 7.90
C ASN A 163 -10.96 22.71 8.16
N LEU A 164 -10.14 21.77 8.64
CA LEU A 164 -10.56 20.38 8.81
C LEU A 164 -11.71 20.19 9.80
N PHE A 165 -11.80 21.01 10.84
CA PHE A 165 -12.86 20.89 11.83
C PHE A 165 -14.19 21.46 11.33
N GLN A 166 -14.16 22.51 10.50
CA GLN A 166 -15.36 22.94 9.77
C GLN A 166 -15.86 21.83 8.84
N ALA A 167 -14.96 21.15 8.13
CA ALA A 167 -15.33 20.03 7.27
C ALA A 167 -15.97 18.86 8.07
N PHE A 168 -15.52 18.60 9.30
CA PHE A 168 -16.18 17.62 10.18
C PHE A 168 -17.61 18.04 10.51
N VAL A 169 -17.83 19.31 10.88
CA VAL A 169 -19.17 19.84 11.16
C VAL A 169 -20.06 19.72 9.93
N GLU A 170 -19.58 20.15 8.77
CA GLU A 170 -20.34 20.11 7.52
C GLU A 170 -20.77 18.69 7.13
N VAL A 171 -19.86 17.71 7.15
CA VAL A 171 -20.20 16.34 6.75
C VAL A 171 -21.15 15.67 7.77
N SER A 172 -20.92 15.94 9.06
CA SER A 172 -21.71 15.33 10.13
C SER A 172 -23.12 15.92 10.19
N GLU A 173 -23.31 17.22 9.94
CA GLU A 173 -24.65 17.80 9.86
C GLU A 173 -25.40 17.40 8.57
N ALA A 174 -24.68 17.22 7.45
CA ALA A 174 -25.31 16.88 6.18
C ALA A 174 -25.86 15.46 6.14
N SER A 175 -25.27 14.51 6.89
CA SER A 175 -25.60 13.08 6.79
C SER A 175 -25.59 12.33 8.12
N GLY A 176 -25.37 13.00 9.24
CA GLY A 176 -25.16 12.40 10.56
C GLY A 176 -23.72 11.88 10.77
N GLU A 177 -23.03 11.54 9.68
CA GLU A 177 -21.71 10.95 9.68
C GLU A 177 -20.99 11.19 8.34
N GLY A 178 -19.68 10.96 8.31
CA GLY A 178 -18.96 10.89 7.04
C GLY A 178 -17.44 10.79 7.18
N PHE A 179 -16.77 10.86 6.03
CA PHE A 179 -15.31 10.76 5.95
C PHE A 179 -14.69 12.10 5.54
N VAL A 180 -13.55 12.43 6.13
CA VAL A 180 -12.76 13.61 5.79
C VAL A 180 -11.29 13.26 5.75
N ARG A 181 -10.61 13.70 4.67
CA ARG A 181 -9.18 13.54 4.45
C ARG A 181 -8.48 14.87 4.68
N TYR A 182 -7.43 14.87 5.49
CA TYR A 182 -6.71 16.08 5.94
C TYR A 182 -5.28 15.75 6.36
N LEU A 183 -4.53 16.74 6.85
CA LEU A 183 -3.20 16.53 7.42
C LEU A 183 -3.26 16.65 8.96
N TRP A 184 -2.61 15.71 9.66
CA TRP A 184 -2.54 15.72 11.12
C TRP A 184 -1.26 15.04 11.61
N PRO A 185 -0.64 15.48 12.71
CA PRO A 185 0.54 14.81 13.24
C PRO A 185 0.18 13.41 13.76
N LYS A 186 1.08 12.46 13.55
CA LYS A 186 0.94 11.07 13.99
C LYS A 186 1.60 10.86 15.36
N PRO A 187 0.94 10.15 16.30
CA PRO A 187 1.59 9.73 17.54
C PRO A 187 2.74 8.75 17.27
N THR A 188 3.89 8.99 17.90
CA THR A 188 5.08 8.13 17.88
C THR A 188 5.54 7.85 19.31
N ALA A 189 6.54 6.97 19.47
CA ALA A 189 7.14 6.71 20.77
C ALA A 189 7.83 7.96 21.37
N GLU A 190 8.30 8.86 20.49
CA GLU A 190 9.01 10.09 20.83
C GLU A 190 8.09 11.32 20.93
N GLY A 191 6.78 11.18 20.65
CA GLY A 191 5.81 12.27 20.73
C GLY A 191 4.91 12.35 19.50
N LEU A 192 4.94 13.49 18.80
CA LEU A 192 4.15 13.73 17.59
C LEU A 192 5.10 13.90 16.40
N SER A 193 4.78 13.27 15.27
CA SER A 193 5.48 13.50 14.01
C SER A 193 5.14 14.87 13.42
N GLU A 194 5.78 15.21 12.30
CA GLU A 194 5.23 16.21 11.37
C GLU A 194 3.85 15.78 10.83
N ASP A 195 3.14 16.71 10.21
CA ASP A 195 1.83 16.46 9.64
C ASP A 195 1.85 15.37 8.58
N GLN A 196 1.01 14.33 8.77
CA GLN A 196 0.85 13.22 7.84
C GLN A 196 -0.57 13.17 7.30
N PRO A 197 -0.77 12.69 6.06
CA PRO A 197 -2.12 12.50 5.52
C PRO A 197 -2.92 11.50 6.35
N LYS A 198 -4.11 11.92 6.76
CA LYS A 198 -5.06 11.14 7.56
C LYS A 198 -6.42 11.08 6.87
N LEU A 199 -7.07 9.92 6.94
CA LEU A 199 -8.48 9.74 6.60
C LEU A 199 -9.23 9.40 7.88
N SER A 200 -10.22 10.20 8.23
CA SER A 200 -11.03 9.97 9.42
C SER A 200 -12.50 9.81 9.09
N TYR A 201 -13.16 9.02 9.91
CA TYR A 201 -14.61 8.91 10.00
C TYR A 201 -15.09 9.69 11.22
N VAL A 202 -16.14 10.50 11.04
CA VAL A 202 -16.75 11.34 12.07
C VAL A 202 -18.26 11.09 12.13
N ARG A 203 -18.84 11.24 13.33
CA ARG A 203 -20.27 11.08 13.59
C ARG A 203 -20.76 12.12 14.58
N LEU A 204 -21.94 12.68 14.33
CA LEU A 204 -22.64 13.60 15.21
C LEU A 204 -23.39 12.83 16.30
N ILE A 205 -23.21 13.26 17.55
CA ILE A 205 -24.01 12.90 18.71
C ILE A 205 -24.89 14.11 19.04
N GLU A 206 -26.13 14.08 18.55
CA GLU A 206 -27.03 15.23 18.56
C GLU A 206 -27.32 15.75 19.97
N GLU A 207 -27.57 14.87 20.96
CA GLU A 207 -27.98 15.34 22.29
C GLU A 207 -26.94 16.18 23.04
N TRP A 208 -25.67 16.08 22.66
CA TRP A 208 -24.58 16.83 23.27
C TRP A 208 -23.89 17.81 22.32
N ASP A 209 -24.38 17.96 21.09
CA ASP A 209 -23.73 18.77 20.05
C ASP A 209 -22.26 18.39 19.86
N TRP A 210 -21.96 17.08 19.95
CA TRP A 210 -20.60 16.56 19.85
C TRP A 210 -20.39 15.83 18.55
N ILE A 211 -19.22 16.01 17.94
CA ILE A 211 -18.72 15.18 16.87
C ILE A 211 -17.62 14.30 17.44
N ILE A 212 -17.80 13.00 17.33
CA ILE A 212 -16.79 12.00 17.68
C ILE A 212 -16.10 11.50 16.42
N GLY A 213 -14.78 11.36 16.48
CA GLY A 213 -13.98 11.04 15.30
C GLY A 213 -12.86 10.06 15.57
N THR A 214 -12.55 9.26 14.55
CA THR A 214 -11.46 8.28 14.56
C THR A 214 -10.91 8.10 13.15
N GLY A 215 -9.68 7.59 12.97
CA GLY A 215 -9.10 7.52 11.64
C GLY A 215 -7.87 6.64 11.47
N ILE A 216 -7.36 6.61 10.24
CA ILE A 216 -6.12 5.96 9.84
C ILE A 216 -5.18 6.95 9.17
N TYR A 217 -3.89 6.76 9.36
CA TYR A 217 -2.88 7.48 8.59
C TYR A 217 -2.61 6.73 7.28
N ILE A 218 -2.49 7.48 6.19
CA ILE A 218 -2.41 6.90 4.84
C ILE A 218 -1.03 6.30 4.57
N ASP A 219 0.02 6.79 5.23
CA ASP A 219 1.34 6.17 5.21
C ASP A 219 1.29 4.72 5.73
N ASP A 220 0.57 4.45 6.82
CA ASP A 220 0.36 3.10 7.35
C ASP A 220 -0.41 2.23 6.35
N ALA A 221 -1.41 2.78 5.67
CA ALA A 221 -2.13 2.07 4.62
C ALA A 221 -1.24 1.72 3.42
N ILE A 222 -0.33 2.62 3.03
CA ILE A 222 0.67 2.38 1.98
C ILE A 222 1.67 1.30 2.42
N LEU A 223 2.15 1.34 3.66
CA LEU A 223 3.06 0.33 4.21
C LEU A 223 2.40 -1.04 4.25
N ALA A 224 1.14 -1.12 4.71
CA ALA A 224 0.36 -2.35 4.67
C ALA A 224 0.20 -2.89 3.24
N ALA A 225 -0.14 -2.01 2.29
CA ALA A 225 -0.28 -2.37 0.88
C ALA A 225 1.02 -2.92 0.27
N LYS A 226 2.18 -2.35 0.64
CA LYS A 226 3.50 -2.87 0.22
C LYS A 226 3.74 -4.28 0.76
N GLU A 227 3.49 -4.51 2.04
CA GLU A 227 3.66 -5.81 2.68
C GLU A 227 2.72 -6.87 2.09
N ASP A 228 1.46 -6.50 1.82
CA ASP A 228 0.50 -7.41 1.19
C ASP A 228 0.86 -7.71 -0.26
N SER A 229 1.32 -6.72 -1.03
CA SER A 229 1.84 -6.94 -2.38
C SER A 229 3.02 -7.92 -2.37
N LYS A 230 3.97 -7.75 -1.44
CA LYS A 230 5.09 -8.66 -1.25
C LYS A 230 4.62 -10.11 -0.99
N LYS A 231 3.60 -10.31 -0.14
CA LYS A 231 3.02 -11.63 0.13
C LYS A 231 2.36 -12.23 -1.13
N ILE A 232 1.61 -11.43 -1.88
CA ILE A 232 0.96 -11.85 -3.12
C ILE A 232 2.02 -12.31 -4.13
N ILE A 233 3.02 -11.47 -4.43
CA ILE A 233 4.09 -11.81 -5.37
C ILE A 233 4.87 -13.05 -4.91
N LYS A 234 5.14 -13.19 -3.61
CA LYS A 234 5.82 -14.37 -3.03
C LYS A 234 5.07 -15.68 -3.30
N GLN A 235 3.74 -15.63 -3.38
CA GLN A 235 2.90 -16.81 -3.63
C GLN A 235 2.63 -17.07 -5.11
N MET A 236 2.77 -16.06 -5.98
CA MET A 236 2.54 -16.22 -7.41
C MET A 236 3.46 -17.27 -8.03
N ARG A 237 2.89 -18.13 -8.87
CA ARG A 237 3.61 -19.12 -9.66
C ARG A 237 3.14 -19.07 -11.11
N TYR A 238 4.01 -19.44 -12.03
CA TYR A 238 3.70 -19.63 -13.45
C TYR A 238 4.26 -20.95 -13.94
N ASP A 239 3.97 -21.32 -15.19
CA ASP A 239 4.47 -22.54 -15.84
C ASP A 239 4.23 -23.81 -15.01
N GLY A 240 2.97 -24.08 -14.68
CA GLY A 240 2.58 -25.29 -13.93
C GLY A 240 3.05 -25.31 -12.47
N GLY A 241 3.50 -24.19 -11.90
CA GLY A 241 3.94 -24.09 -10.51
C GLY A 241 5.45 -24.05 -10.34
N VAL A 242 6.22 -24.17 -11.43
CA VAL A 242 7.69 -24.20 -11.40
C VAL A 242 8.27 -22.78 -11.37
N GLY A 243 7.69 -21.88 -12.16
CA GLY A 243 8.12 -20.49 -12.23
C GLY A 243 7.73 -19.69 -11.00
N TYR A 244 8.60 -18.77 -10.57
CA TYR A 244 8.40 -17.93 -9.40
C TYR A 244 8.94 -16.50 -9.64
N PHE A 245 8.53 -15.59 -8.77
CA PHE A 245 8.96 -14.18 -8.78
C PHE A 245 9.83 -13.88 -7.56
N TRP A 246 10.81 -13.00 -7.70
CA TRP A 246 11.55 -12.40 -6.60
C TRP A 246 11.59 -10.88 -6.76
N ILE A 247 11.94 -10.18 -5.70
CA ILE A 247 12.07 -8.72 -5.70
C ILE A 247 13.41 -8.38 -5.03
N ASN A 248 14.25 -7.59 -5.72
CA ASN A 248 15.40 -6.91 -5.13
C ASN A 248 15.22 -5.39 -5.28
N ASP A 249 15.90 -4.62 -4.46
CA ASP A 249 15.97 -3.17 -4.64
C ASP A 249 16.94 -2.81 -5.77
N THR A 250 17.13 -1.50 -6.00
CA THR A 250 18.08 -0.96 -7.00
C THR A 250 19.30 -0.32 -6.33
N GLY A 251 19.62 -0.74 -5.11
CA GLY A 251 20.76 -0.26 -4.34
C GLY A 251 22.08 -0.39 -5.12
N LYS A 252 22.97 0.59 -4.96
CA LYS A 252 24.30 0.62 -5.57
C LYS A 252 25.37 0.59 -4.46
N PRO A 253 26.49 -0.14 -4.62
CA PRO A 253 26.89 -0.88 -5.82
C PRO A 253 26.18 -2.22 -6.02
N TYR A 254 25.62 -2.82 -4.97
CA TYR A 254 24.88 -4.08 -5.05
C TYR A 254 23.46 -3.89 -4.51
N PRO A 255 22.45 -4.50 -5.14
CA PRO A 255 21.10 -4.47 -4.62
C PRO A 255 20.96 -5.39 -3.41
N SER A 256 19.94 -5.13 -2.58
CA SER A 256 19.51 -6.04 -1.52
C SER A 256 18.27 -6.81 -1.94
N MET A 257 18.14 -8.06 -1.50
CA MET A 257 16.93 -8.83 -1.73
C MET A 257 15.79 -8.31 -0.85
N VAL A 258 14.67 -7.94 -1.46
CA VAL A 258 13.45 -7.54 -0.74
C VAL A 258 12.59 -8.77 -0.43
N MET A 259 12.52 -9.72 -1.36
CA MET A 259 11.72 -10.93 -1.21
C MET A 259 12.15 -12.04 -2.17
N HIS A 260 12.42 -13.24 -1.64
CA HIS A 260 12.61 -14.45 -2.40
C HIS A 260 11.70 -15.60 -1.90
N PRO A 261 10.92 -16.26 -2.78
CA PRO A 261 9.93 -17.25 -2.35
C PRO A 261 10.52 -18.60 -1.98
N THR A 262 11.59 -19.03 -2.67
CA THR A 262 12.21 -20.35 -2.49
C THR A 262 13.50 -20.30 -1.66
N VAL A 263 14.04 -19.11 -1.42
CA VAL A 263 15.28 -18.89 -0.65
C VAL A 263 15.10 -17.70 0.30
N PRO A 264 14.18 -17.77 1.29
CA PRO A 264 13.87 -16.62 2.14
C PRO A 264 15.05 -16.14 3.00
N ALA A 265 16.10 -16.95 3.14
CA ALA A 265 17.35 -16.54 3.81
C ALA A 265 18.07 -15.38 3.09
N LEU A 266 17.72 -15.09 1.83
CA LEU A 266 18.22 -13.90 1.14
C LEU A 266 17.48 -12.63 1.55
N ASP A 267 16.25 -12.71 2.07
CA ASP A 267 15.44 -11.52 2.38
C ASP A 267 16.22 -10.57 3.33
N GLY A 268 16.43 -9.32 2.90
CA GLY A 268 17.19 -8.29 3.60
C GLY A 268 18.71 -8.34 3.42
N GLN A 269 19.26 -9.33 2.70
CA GLN A 269 20.70 -9.45 2.44
C GLN A 269 21.12 -8.63 1.23
N ILE A 270 22.32 -8.06 1.31
CA ILE A 270 23.02 -7.47 0.16
C ILE A 270 23.48 -8.62 -0.76
N LEU A 271 23.37 -8.44 -2.07
CA LEU A 271 23.61 -9.48 -3.07
C LEU A 271 25.02 -9.38 -3.69
N ASP A 272 26.02 -9.25 -2.84
CA ASP A 272 27.43 -9.01 -3.19
C ASP A 272 28.32 -10.27 -3.13
N ASP A 273 27.75 -11.43 -2.82
CA ASP A 273 28.49 -12.69 -2.75
C ASP A 273 29.10 -13.05 -4.13
N PRO A 274 30.43 -13.31 -4.21
CA PRO A 274 31.11 -13.64 -5.47
C PRO A 274 30.54 -14.87 -6.20
N LYS A 275 29.75 -15.73 -5.53
CA LYS A 275 29.05 -16.82 -6.22
C LYS A 275 28.05 -16.34 -7.27
N TYR A 276 27.64 -15.06 -7.22
CA TYR A 276 26.75 -14.44 -8.19
C TYR A 276 27.48 -13.78 -9.37
N ASP A 277 28.81 -13.83 -9.40
CA ASP A 277 29.66 -13.26 -10.45
C ASP A 277 29.70 -14.18 -11.69
N THR A 278 28.58 -14.27 -12.39
CA THR A 278 28.33 -15.28 -13.43
C THR A 278 27.99 -14.71 -14.80
N VAL A 279 27.84 -13.38 -14.94
CA VAL A 279 27.35 -12.76 -16.19
C VAL A 279 28.51 -12.30 -17.07
N GLY A 280 28.59 -12.82 -18.30
CA GLY A 280 29.57 -12.41 -19.30
C GLY A 280 31.00 -12.89 -19.03
N GLU A 281 31.93 -12.51 -19.92
CA GLU A 281 33.36 -12.87 -19.79
C GLU A 281 34.01 -12.20 -18.58
N ASP A 282 33.56 -11.00 -18.23
CA ASP A 282 34.05 -10.20 -17.09
C ASP A 282 33.54 -10.69 -15.72
N LYS A 283 32.71 -11.75 -15.68
CA LYS A 283 32.09 -12.28 -14.45
C LYS A 283 31.40 -11.21 -13.63
N LYS A 284 30.53 -10.43 -14.27
CA LYS A 284 29.72 -9.45 -13.57
C LYS A 284 28.72 -10.12 -12.62
N ASN A 285 28.47 -9.49 -11.48
CA ASN A 285 27.44 -9.91 -10.55
C ASN A 285 26.06 -9.92 -11.23
N LEU A 286 25.34 -11.03 -11.08
CA LEU A 286 24.04 -11.28 -11.70
C LEU A 286 22.99 -10.22 -11.34
N PHE A 287 22.93 -9.82 -10.07
CA PHE A 287 21.91 -8.89 -9.61
C PHE A 287 22.20 -7.45 -10.02
N GLN A 288 23.47 -7.07 -10.14
CA GLN A 288 23.85 -5.80 -10.77
C GLN A 288 23.38 -5.76 -12.23
N ALA A 289 23.59 -6.84 -12.99
CA ALA A 289 23.13 -6.92 -14.38
C ALA A 289 21.60 -6.82 -14.50
N PHE A 290 20.83 -7.40 -13.56
CA PHE A 290 19.38 -7.25 -13.53
C PHE A 290 18.94 -5.80 -13.33
N VAL A 291 19.58 -5.07 -12.40
CA VAL A 291 19.28 -3.65 -12.17
C VAL A 291 19.55 -2.82 -13.42
N GLU A 292 20.68 -3.04 -14.10
CA GLU A 292 21.03 -2.31 -15.32
C GLU A 292 20.05 -2.55 -16.47
N VAL A 293 19.59 -3.80 -16.66
CA VAL A 293 18.58 -4.11 -17.68
C VAL A 293 17.23 -3.45 -17.37
N SER A 294 16.91 -3.23 -16.09
CA SER A 294 15.68 -2.53 -15.70
C SER A 294 15.75 -1.02 -15.86
N GLU A 295 16.95 -0.44 -15.88
CA GLU A 295 17.19 1.00 -16.07
C GLU A 295 17.31 1.40 -17.58
N ALA A 296 17.44 0.42 -18.48
CA ALA A 296 17.68 0.62 -19.92
C ALA A 296 16.40 0.62 -20.77
#